data_AF-A0A1A9X3H2-F1
#
_entry.id   AF-A0A1A9X3H2-F1
#
_cell.length_a   1.000
_cell.length_b   1.000
_cell.length_c   1.000
_cell.angle_alpha   90.00
_cell.angle_beta   90.00
_cell.angle_gamma   90.00
#
_symmetry.space_group_name_H-M   'P 1'
#
loop_
_entity.id
_entity.type
_entity.pdbx_description
1 polymer ?
#
loop_
_entity_poly.entity_id
_entity_poly.type
_entity_poly.pdbx_seq_one_letter_code
_entity_poly.pdbx_strand_id
1 'polypeptide(L)' 'MCVGRRFAEIELYTLLAKIFRKYKVEYNYGELIYEVNSTYIPKSPLNFKLTLRDSQ' A
#
# COMPACT_ATOMS: atom_id res chain seq x y z
N MET A 1 11.95 -5.08 19.51
CA MET A 1 12.36 -5.92 18.35
C MET A 1 11.13 -6.66 17.85
N CYS A 2 10.75 -6.53 16.58
CA CYS A 2 9.56 -7.20 16.03
C CYS A 2 9.92 -8.61 15.56
N VAL A 3 9.33 -9.64 16.19
CA VAL A 3 9.55 -11.06 15.85
C VAL A 3 9.15 -11.36 14.40
N GLY A 4 8.04 -10.77 13.94
CA GLY A 4 7.52 -10.94 12.59
C GLY A 4 8.20 -10.10 11.51
N ARG A 5 9.27 -9.35 11.83
CA ARG A 5 9.85 -8.36 10.92
C ARG A 5 10.19 -8.94 9.54
N ARG A 6 10.82 -10.11 9.48
CA ARG A 6 11.25 -10.71 8.21
C ARG A 6 10.08 -11.15 7.34
N PHE A 7 9.03 -11.68 7.97
CA PHE A 7 7.80 -12.05 7.26
C PHE A 7 7.09 -10.81 6.71
N ALA A 8 6.91 -9.78 7.54
CA ALA A 8 6.27 -8.53 7.12
C ALA A 8 7.04 -7.82 6.00
N GLU A 9 8.38 -7.79 6.05
CA GLU A 9 9.21 -7.21 4.99
C GLU A 9 9.02 -7.97 3.66
N ILE A 10 9.11 -9.31 3.67
CA ILE A 10 8.97 -10.12 2.46
C ILE A 10 7.56 -9.98 1.85
N GLU A 11 6.52 -9.98 2.70
CA GLU A 11 5.14 -9.85 2.26
C GLU A 11 4.91 -8.48 1.60
N LEU A 12 5.35 -7.40 2.24
CA LEU A 12 5.20 -6.05 1.72
C LEU A 12 5.98 -5.87 0.41
N TYR A 13 7.23 -6.33 0.33
CA TYR A 13 8.02 -6.26 -0.90
C TYR A 13 7.39 -7.05 -2.04
N THR A 14 6.93 -8.27 -1.76
CA THR A 14 6.29 -9.13 -2.78
C THR A 14 4.98 -8.50 -3.28
N LEU A 15 4.18 -7.94 -2.38
CA LEU A 15 2.94 -7.25 -2.71
C LEU A 15 3.19 -6.05 -3.62
N LEU A 16 4.09 -5.15 -3.21
CA LEU A 16 4.44 -3.94 -3.97
C LEU A 16 5.00 -4.30 -5.35
N ALA A 17 5.90 -5.28 -5.43
CA ALA A 17 6.46 -5.74 -6.70
C ALA A 17 5.39 -6.28 -7.65
N LYS A 18 4.42 -7.05 -7.15
CA LYS A 18 3.32 -7.59 -7.96
C LYS A 18 2.37 -6.49 -8.44
N ILE A 19 2.01 -5.55 -7.55
CA ILE A 19 1.09 -4.45 -7.87
C ILE A 19 1.71 -3.55 -8.93
N PHE A 20 2.91 -3.00 -8.70
CA PHE A 20 3.50 -2.02 -9.61
C PHE A 20 3.94 -2.61 -10.95
N ARG A 21 4.23 -3.92 -11.01
CA ARG A 21 4.50 -4.61 -12.27
C ARG A 21 3.26 -4.74 -13.15
N LYS A 22 2.09 -5.01 -12.56
CA LYS A 22 0.85 -5.30 -13.29
C LYS A 22 -0.05 -4.08 -13.47
N TYR A 23 0.00 -3.12 -12.56
CA TYR A 23 -0.93 -2.00 -12.50
C TYR A 23 -0.19 -0.67 -12.43
N LYS A 24 -0.73 0.33 -13.13
CA LYS A 24 -0.51 1.74 -12.81
C LYS A 24 -1.39 2.08 -11.61
N VAL A 25 -0.77 2.54 -10.52
CA VAL A 25 -1.43 2.89 -9.26
C VAL A 25 -1.51 4.40 -9.15
N GLU A 26 -2.70 4.93 -8.90
CA GLU A 26 -2.93 6.38 -8.73
C GLU A 26 -3.71 6.63 -7.44
N TYR A 27 -3.37 7.71 -6.73
CA TYR A 27 -4.06 8.17 -5.53
C TYR A 27 -4.59 9.58 -5.77
N ASN A 28 -5.92 9.73 -5.81
CA ASN A 28 -6.60 10.97 -6.20
C ASN A 28 -7.66 11.40 -5.15
N TYR A 29 -7.49 11.01 -3.89
CA TYR A 29 -8.53 11.10 -2.85
C TYR A 29 -8.24 12.14 -1.75
N GLY A 30 -7.39 13.13 -2.03
CA GLY A 30 -7.03 14.19 -1.09
C GLY A 30 -5.84 13.84 -0.20
N GLU A 31 -5.73 14.49 0.96
CA GLU A 31 -4.64 14.24 1.90
C GLU A 31 -4.89 12.99 2.75
N LEU A 32 -3.86 12.18 2.97
CA LEU A 32 -3.93 11.01 3.85
C LEU A 32 -3.87 11.45 5.32
N ILE A 33 -5.03 11.55 5.96
CA ILE A 33 -5.13 11.91 7.37
C ILE A 33 -5.01 10.64 8.22
N TYR A 34 -3.98 10.58 9.06
CA TYR A 34 -3.80 9.52 10.06
C TYR A 34 -4.33 9.95 11.42
N GLU A 35 -4.85 8.98 12.19
CA GLU A 35 -5.21 9.20 13.59
C GLU A 35 -4.12 8.64 14.50
N VAL A 36 -3.78 9.38 15.56
CA VAL A 36 -2.82 8.92 16.57
C VAL A 36 -3.55 7.94 17.50
N ASN A 37 -3.69 6.72 17.03
CA ASN A 37 -4.06 5.55 17.83
C ASN A 37 -2.83 4.64 18.00
N SER A 38 -2.96 3.55 18.76
CA SER A 38 -1.83 2.65 19.07
C SER A 38 -1.12 2.08 17.83
N THR A 39 -1.78 2.09 16.66
CA THR A 39 -1.28 1.52 15.40
C THR A 39 -1.16 2.53 14.25
N TYR A 40 -1.44 3.82 14.48
CA TYR A 40 -1.40 4.91 13.50
C TYR A 40 -2.20 4.62 12.20
N ILE A 41 -3.43 4.13 12.34
CA ILE A 41 -4.28 3.79 11.19
C ILE A 41 -4.83 5.06 10.53
N PRO A 42 -4.95 5.11 9.19
CA PRO A 42 -5.60 6.20 8.48
C PRO A 42 -7.07 6.36 8.89
N LYS A 43 -7.49 7.62 9.11
CA LYS A 43 -8.88 7.98 9.45
C LYS A 43 -9.80 7.87 8.23
N SER A 44 -9.27 8.18 7.05
CA SER A 44 -9.98 8.08 5.77
C SER A 44 -9.77 6.71 5.11
N PRO A 45 -10.77 6.19 4.37
CA PRO A 45 -10.61 4.96 3.62
C PRO A 45 -9.50 5.11 2.56
N LEU A 46 -8.60 4.14 2.53
CA LEU A 46 -7.47 4.13 1.60
C LEU A 46 -7.91 3.58 0.24
N ASN A 47 -8.36 4.48 -0.65
CA ASN A 47 -8.79 4.14 -1.99
C ASN A 47 -7.65 4.35 -2.99
N PHE A 48 -7.46 3.41 -3.91
CA PHE A 48 -6.51 3.52 -5.01
C PHE A 48 -7.21 3.23 -6.34
N LYS A 49 -6.84 3.98 -7.37
CA LYS A 49 -7.24 3.66 -8.74
C LYS A 49 -6.15 2.77 -9.35
N LEU A 50 -6.52 1.53 -9.68
CA LEU A 50 -5.64 0.56 -10.33
C LEU A 50 -6.05 0.42 -11.79
N THR A 51 -5.13 0.75 -12.70
CA THR A 51 -5.33 0.53 -14.14
C THR A 51 -4.34 -0.52 -14.60
N LEU A 52 -4.77 -1.52 -15.37
CA LEU A 52 -3.85 -2.52 -15.93
C LEU A 52 -2.78 -1.81 -16.76
N ARG A 53 -1.52 -2.18 -16.52
CA ARG A 53 -0.41 -1.72 -17.33
C ARG A 53 -0.35 -2.64 -18.55
N ASP A 54 -0.58 -2.08 -19.73
CA ASP A 54 -0.36 -2.83 -20.97
C ASP A 54 1.11 -3.24 -21.01
N SER A 55 1.34 -4.54 -20.92
CA SER A 55 2.62 -5.14 -21.25
C SER A 55 2.83 -4.91 -22.74
N GLN A 56 3.64 -3.91 -23.08
CA GLN A 56 4.40 -3.94 -24.32
C GLN A 56 5.14 -5.28 -24.41
#